data_AF-A0A2T3G205-F1
#
_entry.id   AF-A0A2T3G205-F1
#
_cell.length_a   1.000
_cell.length_b   1.000
_cell.length_c   1.000
_cell.angle_alpha   90.00
_cell.angle_beta   90.00
_cell.angle_gamma   90.00
#
_symmetry.space_group_name_H-M   'P 1'
#
loop_
_entity.id
_entity.type
_entity.pdbx_description
1 polymer ?
#
loop_
_entity_poly.entity_id
_entity_poly.type
_entity_poly.pdbx_seq_one_letter_code
_entity_poly.pdbx_strand_id
1 'polypeptide(L)'
;MEFIIDTVNLEDIKEAVEYMPIVGVTSNPSIVKKTSPKDFFQHMKEVRKIIGKERSLHIQVISKECDEIVKEAHRIIEEIDDQVYIKVPVSYEGV
;
A
#
# COMPACT_ATOMS: atom_id res chain seq x y z
N MET A 1 -15.74 -8.67 10.64
CA MET A 1 -15.46 -7.23 10.48
C MET A 1 -13.95 -7.08 10.58
N GLU A 2 -13.34 -6.35 9.66
CA GLU A 2 -11.89 -6.16 9.56
C GLU A 2 -11.54 -4.70 9.80
N PHE A 3 -10.49 -4.43 10.57
CA PHE A 3 -9.99 -3.08 10.81
C PHE A 3 -8.69 -2.86 10.01
N ILE A 4 -8.72 -1.94 9.07
CA ILE A 4 -7.58 -1.57 8.24
C ILE A 4 -7.39 -0.06 8.40
N ILE A 5 -6.17 0.36 8.69
CA ILE A 5 -5.84 1.79 8.84
C ILE A 5 -5.41 2.39 7.50
N ASP A 6 -5.80 3.62 7.23
CA ASP A 6 -5.51 4.33 5.97
C ASP A 6 -4.44 5.41 6.23
N THR A 7 -3.19 4.97 6.32
CA THR A 7 -2.02 5.83 6.54
C THR A 7 -0.75 5.14 6.06
N VAL A 8 0.28 5.93 5.71
CA VAL A 8 1.65 5.41 5.51
C VAL A 8 2.63 6.06 6.48
N ASN A 9 2.16 6.75 7.52
CA ASN A 9 3.03 7.26 8.58
C ASN A 9 3.53 6.10 9.44
N LEU A 10 4.86 5.90 9.49
CA LEU A 10 5.47 4.76 10.17
C LEU A 10 5.19 4.75 11.68
N GLU A 11 5.04 5.92 12.32
CA GLU A 11 4.80 5.96 13.77
C GLU A 11 3.35 5.58 14.10
N ASP A 12 2.39 6.18 13.41
CA ASP A 12 0.96 5.82 13.54
C ASP A 12 0.72 4.33 13.30
N ILE A 13 1.45 3.73 12.35
CA ILE A 13 1.36 2.30 12.04
C ILE A 13 1.92 1.45 13.19
N LYS A 14 3.06 1.83 13.78
CA LYS A 14 3.62 1.09 14.92
C LYS A 14 2.65 1.12 16.11
N GLU A 15 2.13 2.29 16.45
CA GLU A 15 1.14 2.43 17.53
C GLU A 15 -0.11 1.59 17.24
N ALA A 16 -0.63 1.63 16.01
CA ALA A 16 -1.81 0.84 15.65
C ALA A 16 -1.55 -0.67 15.70
N VAL A 17 -0.37 -1.15 15.29
CA VAL A 17 0.02 -2.56 15.41
C VAL A 17 0.12 -3.00 16.88
N GLU A 18 0.59 -2.12 17.76
CA GLU A 18 0.76 -2.40 19.19
C GLU A 18 -0.57 -2.40 19.96
N TYR A 19 -1.45 -1.43 19.69
CA TYR A 19 -2.61 -1.16 20.54
C TYR A 19 -3.96 -1.54 19.93
N MET A 20 -4.04 -1.82 18.62
CA MET A 20 -5.31 -2.04 17.93
C MET A 20 -5.35 -3.40 17.20
N PRO A 21 -6.53 -4.06 17.10
CA PRO A 21 -6.68 -5.32 16.39
C PRO A 21 -6.78 -5.10 14.87
N ILE A 22 -5.78 -4.46 14.28
CA ILE A 22 -5.74 -4.18 12.83
C ILE A 22 -5.28 -5.41 12.05
N VAL A 23 -5.87 -5.62 10.88
CA VAL A 23 -5.54 -6.69 9.94
C VAL A 23 -4.74 -6.19 8.73
N GLY A 24 -4.51 -4.88 8.62
CA GLY A 24 -3.79 -4.32 7.48
C GLY A 24 -3.64 -2.82 7.47
N VAL A 25 -2.95 -2.36 6.43
CA VAL A 25 -2.75 -0.95 6.08
C VAL A 25 -3.15 -0.73 4.62
N THR A 26 -3.92 0.32 4.36
CA THR A 26 -4.19 0.82 3.01
C THR A 26 -3.48 2.14 2.76
N SER A 27 -3.11 2.37 1.51
CA SER A 27 -2.60 3.64 1.01
C SER A 27 -3.36 4.10 -0.23
N ASN A 28 -3.25 5.38 -0.53
CA ASN A 28 -3.66 5.98 -1.79
C ASN A 28 -2.67 7.10 -2.17
N PRO A 29 -2.66 7.58 -3.42
CA PRO A 29 -1.69 8.58 -3.86
C PRO A 29 -1.71 9.87 -3.04
N SER A 30 -2.87 10.31 -2.55
CA SER A 30 -3.01 11.50 -1.72
C SER A 30 -2.35 11.34 -0.35
N ILE A 31 -2.50 10.17 0.28
CA ILE A 31 -1.85 9.83 1.56
C ILE A 31 -0.33 9.78 1.38
N VAL A 32 0.14 9.06 0.35
CA VAL A 32 1.57 8.95 0.06
C VAL A 32 2.18 10.34 -0.21
N LYS A 33 1.48 11.19 -0.98
CA LYS A 33 1.89 12.57 -1.22
C LYS A 33 1.95 13.41 0.05
N LYS A 34 1.01 13.22 0.99
CA LYS A 34 1.00 13.95 2.27
C LYS A 34 2.17 13.54 3.16
N THR A 35 2.51 12.25 3.21
CA THR A 35 3.70 11.76 3.93
C THR A 35 5.00 12.14 3.21
N SER A 36 4.94 12.31 1.89
CA SER A 36 6.03 12.75 1.02
C SER A 36 7.35 11.98 1.24
N PRO A 37 7.35 10.64 1.15
CA PRO A 37 8.57 9.86 1.31
C PRO A 37 9.59 10.23 0.23
N LYS A 38 10.88 10.28 0.61
CA LYS A 38 11.98 10.51 -0.35
C LYS A 38 12.10 9.39 -1.38
N ASP A 39 11.88 8.16 -0.93
CA ASP A 39 11.86 6.95 -1.74
C ASP A 39 10.58 6.18 -1.39
N PHE A 40 9.71 6.03 -2.39
CA PHE A 40 8.44 5.34 -2.24
C PHE A 40 8.62 3.85 -1.89
N PHE A 41 9.46 3.11 -2.61
CA PHE A 41 9.59 1.68 -2.43
C PHE A 41 10.26 1.35 -1.09
N GLN A 42 11.32 2.09 -0.73
CA GLN A 42 11.93 1.91 0.58
C GLN A 42 10.94 2.19 1.71
N HIS A 43 10.13 3.25 1.57
CA HIS A 43 9.12 3.59 2.58
C HIS A 43 8.05 2.51 2.73
N MET A 44 7.54 1.97 1.61
CA MET A 44 6.55 0.90 1.66
C MET A 44 7.13 -0.43 2.16
N LYS A 45 8.42 -0.72 1.92
CA LYS A 45 9.15 -1.84 2.55
C LYS A 45 9.21 -1.69 4.06
N GLU A 46 9.42 -0.48 4.58
CA GLU A 46 9.38 -0.24 6.03
C GLU A 46 7.96 -0.44 6.60
N VAL A 47 6.92 0.06 5.92
CA VAL A 47 5.52 -0.24 6.28
C VAL A 47 5.30 -1.75 6.37
N ARG A 48 5.73 -2.49 5.35
CA ARG A 48 5.60 -3.95 5.28
C ARG A 48 6.29 -4.64 6.45
N LYS A 49 7.50 -4.21 6.78
CA LYS A 49 8.29 -4.73 7.91
C LYS A 49 7.59 -4.51 9.25
N ILE A 50 6.97 -3.35 9.46
CA ILE A 50 6.25 -3.02 10.71
C ILE A 50 5.01 -3.89 10.86
N ILE A 51 4.22 -4.06 9.80
CA ILE A 51 2.94 -4.78 9.90
C ILE A 51 3.10 -6.31 9.85
N GLY A 52 4.25 -6.80 9.37
CA GLY A 52 4.55 -8.22 9.19
C GLY A 52 3.81 -8.86 8.00
N LYS A 53 4.16 -10.10 7.64
CA LYS A 53 3.56 -10.82 6.49
C LYS A 53 2.09 -11.21 6.67
N GLU A 54 1.62 -11.30 7.92
CA GLU A 54 0.25 -11.69 8.29
C GLU A 54 -0.82 -10.61 8.02
N ARG A 55 -0.42 -9.33 7.93
CA ARG A 55 -1.34 -8.21 7.74
C ARG A 55 -1.30 -7.70 6.31
N SER A 56 -2.45 -7.43 5.71
CA SER A 56 -2.51 -6.98 4.31
C SER A 56 -1.90 -5.58 4.13
N LEU A 57 -1.15 -5.38 3.04
CA LEU A 57 -0.69 -4.07 2.59
C LEU A 57 -1.34 -3.75 1.25
N HIS A 58 -2.05 -2.62 1.16
CA HIS A 58 -2.76 -2.22 -0.05
C HIS A 58 -2.13 -0.97 -0.68
N ILE A 59 -1.82 -1.03 -1.97
CA ILE A 59 -1.13 0.03 -2.72
C ILE A 59 -1.85 0.28 -4.02
N GLN A 60 -2.10 1.56 -4.33
CA GLN A 60 -2.87 1.94 -5.50
C GLN A 60 -1.98 2.33 -6.68
N VAL A 61 -2.33 1.85 -7.88
CA VAL A 61 -1.72 2.31 -9.13
C VAL A 61 -2.19 3.72 -9.49
N ILE A 62 -1.40 4.42 -10.32
CA ILE A 62 -1.71 5.77 -10.81
C ILE A 62 -1.87 5.85 -12.33
N SER A 63 -1.41 4.82 -13.06
CA SER A 63 -1.56 4.74 -14.51
C SER A 63 -3.03 4.70 -14.94
N LYS A 64 -3.29 5.19 -16.16
CA LYS A 64 -4.65 5.30 -16.72
C LYS A 64 -4.95 4.30 -17.83
N GLU A 65 -3.91 3.75 -18.46
CA GLU A 65 -4.01 2.80 -19.57
C GLU A 65 -3.79 1.39 -19.02
N CYS A 66 -4.55 0.40 -19.50
CA CYS A 66 -4.53 -0.98 -18.98
C CYS A 66 -3.12 -1.60 -18.97
N ASP A 67 -2.38 -1.52 -20.08
CA ASP A 67 -1.03 -2.07 -20.18
C ASP A 67 -0.05 -1.46 -19.15
N GLU A 68 -0.19 -0.16 -18.87
CA GLU A 68 0.65 0.54 -17.90
C GLU A 68 0.19 0.25 -16.46
N ILE A 69 -1.11 0.08 -16.21
CA ILE A 69 -1.65 -0.39 -14.93
C ILE A 69 -1.03 -1.75 -14.56
N VAL A 70 -1.00 -2.69 -15.52
CA VAL A 70 -0.44 -4.03 -15.30
C VAL A 70 1.07 -3.96 -15.03
N LYS A 71 1.83 -3.20 -15.82
CA LYS A 71 3.28 -3.01 -15.58
C LYS A 71 3.57 -2.38 -14.22
N GLU A 72 2.80 -1.36 -13.83
CA GLU A 72 2.93 -0.69 -12.55
C GLU A 72 2.63 -1.65 -11.38
N ALA A 73 1.55 -2.44 -11.50
CA ALA A 73 1.20 -3.47 -10.52
C ALA A 73 2.32 -4.49 -10.32
N HIS A 74 2.89 -5.02 -11.41
CA HIS A 74 4.01 -5.96 -11.33
C HIS A 74 5.24 -5.34 -10.68
N ARG A 75 5.58 -4.10 -11.05
CA ARG A 75 6.71 -3.39 -10.43
C ARG A 75 6.51 -3.21 -8.92
N ILE A 76 5.30 -2.89 -8.47
CA ILE A 76 5.00 -2.75 -7.03
C ILE A 76 5.22 -4.08 -6.30
N ILE A 77 4.76 -5.19 -6.89
CA ILE A 77 4.93 -6.54 -6.32
C ILE A 77 6.41 -6.94 -6.27
N GLU A 78 7.15 -6.74 -7.36
CA GLU A 78 8.58 -7.06 -7.45
C GLU A 78 9.41 -6.27 -6.46
N GLU A 79 9.11 -4.98 -6.30
CA GLU A 79 9.85 -4.13 -5.37
C GLU A 79 9.50 -4.43 -3.91
N ILE A 80 8.25 -4.76 -3.56
CA ILE A 80 7.83 -4.85 -2.15
C ILE A 80 7.73 -6.31 -1.69
N ASP A 81 6.67 -7.02 -2.09
CA ASP A 81 6.50 -8.47 -1.96
C ASP A 81 5.26 -8.98 -2.72
N ASP A 82 5.16 -10.31 -2.81
CA ASP A 82 4.12 -11.09 -3.49
C ASP A 82 2.74 -11.10 -2.80
N GLN A 83 2.60 -10.48 -1.62
CA GLN A 83 1.35 -10.41 -0.85
C GLN A 83 0.75 -9.00 -0.81
N VAL A 84 1.29 -8.06 -1.58
CA VAL A 84 0.71 -6.72 -1.72
C VAL A 84 -0.60 -6.79 -2.52
N TYR A 85 -1.63 -6.14 -1.99
CA TYR A 85 -2.91 -5.95 -2.68
C TYR A 85 -2.84 -4.71 -3.56
N ILE A 86 -2.92 -4.91 -4.87
CA ILE A 86 -2.94 -3.81 -5.83
C ILE A 86 -4.35 -3.24 -5.92
N LYS A 87 -4.48 -1.97 -5.57
CA LYS A 87 -5.73 -1.20 -5.73
C LYS A 87 -5.74 -0.60 -7.13
N VAL A 88 -6.67 -1.05 -7.97
CA VAL A 88 -6.92 -0.48 -9.29
C VAL A 88 -8.18 0.39 -9.20
N PRO A 89 -8.13 1.68 -9.60
CA PRO A 89 -9.32 2.50 -9.71
C PRO A 89 -10.30 1.88 -10.70
N VAL A 90 -11.59 1.81 -10.33
CA VAL A 90 -12.63 1.24 -11.19
C VAL A 90 -12.94 2.23 -12.33
N SER A 91 -12.26 2.04 -13.45
CA SER A 91 -12.44 2.74 -14.73
C SER A 91 -12.61 1.71 -15.86
N TYR A 92 -12.90 2.14 -17.08
CA TYR A 92 -12.95 1.21 -18.22
C TYR A 92 -11.63 0.48 -18.47
N GLU A 93 -10.50 1.15 -18.23
CA GLU A 93 -9.16 0.56 -18.36
C GLU A 93 -8.77 -0.30 -17.15
N GLY A 94 -9.48 -0.17 -16.04
CA GLY A 94 -9.18 -0.87 -14.79
C GLY A 94 -10.01 -2.13 -14.51
N VAL A 95 -11.00 -2.44 -15.35
CA VAL A 95 -11.91 -3.61 -15.24
C VAL A 95 -11.58 -4.60 -16.35
#